data_AF-W9GVI6-F1
#
_entry.id   AF-W9GVI6-F1
#
_cell.length_a   1.000
_cell.length_b   1.000
_cell.length_c   1.000
_cell.angle_alpha   90.00
_cell.angle_beta   90.00
_cell.angle_gamma   90.00
#
_symmetry.space_group_name_H-M   'P 1'
#
loop_
_entity.id
_entity.type
_entity.pdbx_description
1 polymer ?
#
loop_
_entity_poly.entity_id
_entity_poly.type
_entity_poly.pdbx_seq_one_letter_code
_entity_poly.pdbx_strand_id
1 'polypeptide(L)'
;MPAEIVEALPGAIARARDDLAAGDPAEVLAALTTLASRRGFPLPDDLALELDVEVMAGWPRDLWRRAFRAVWEQFAYRRLPEVADFRRHIAEDLEERRARLDRLDSLRLKLETVRLKRQWDEEARGRRAGRS
;
A
#
# COMPACT_ATOMS: atom_id res chain seq x y z
N MET A 1 1.46 26.97 -7.55
CA MET A 1 0.45 26.13 -6.87
C MET A 1 -0.17 26.90 -5.74
N PRO A 2 -1.48 26.74 -5.48
CA PRO A 2 -2.14 27.29 -4.30
C PRO A 2 -1.47 26.84 -2.99
N ALA A 3 -1.39 27.72 -1.99
CA ALA A 3 -0.75 27.45 -0.69
C ALA A 3 -1.44 26.29 0.06
N GLU A 4 -2.76 26.23 -0.03
CA GLU A 4 -3.60 25.17 0.56
C GLU A 4 -3.18 23.77 0.11
N ILE A 5 -2.77 23.59 -1.16
CA ILE A 5 -2.31 22.30 -1.69
C ILE A 5 -0.96 21.91 -1.06
N VAL A 6 -0.08 22.87 -0.83
CA VAL A 6 1.24 22.64 -0.22
C VAL A 6 1.07 22.24 1.25
N GLU A 7 0.17 22.90 1.97
CA GLU A 7 -0.12 22.63 3.38
C GLU A 7 -0.82 21.27 3.59
N ALA A 8 -1.73 20.90 2.69
CA ALA A 8 -2.46 19.64 2.78
C ALA A 8 -1.64 18.40 2.36
N LEU A 9 -0.55 18.59 1.61
CA LEU A 9 0.20 17.49 0.98
C LEU A 9 0.79 16.48 1.99
N PRO A 10 1.44 16.90 3.11
CA PRO A 10 1.95 15.94 4.09
C PRO A 10 0.86 15.04 4.68
N GLY A 11 -0.31 15.62 4.99
CA GLY A 11 -1.46 14.86 5.50
C GLY A 11 -2.09 13.95 4.45
N ALA A 12 -2.04 14.32 3.16
CA ALA A 12 -2.46 13.44 2.08
C ALA A 12 -1.51 12.23 1.92
N ILE A 13 -0.19 12.44 2.03
CA ILE A 13 0.82 11.37 1.99
C ILE A 13 0.66 10.42 3.18
N ALA A 14 0.49 10.96 4.39
CA ALA A 14 0.29 10.13 5.59
C ALA A 14 -0.92 9.20 5.43
N ARG A 15 -2.07 9.74 5.01
CA ARG A 15 -3.27 8.94 4.74
C ARG A 15 -3.05 7.90 3.65
N ALA A 16 -2.37 8.24 2.55
CA ALA A 16 -2.07 7.29 1.48
C ALA A 16 -1.14 6.15 1.94
N ARG A 17 -0.27 6.40 2.93
CA ARG A 17 0.56 5.36 3.57
C ARG A 17 -0.28 4.49 4.51
N ASP A 18 -1.16 5.10 5.28
CA ASP A 18 -2.09 4.36 6.17
C ASP A 18 -3.03 3.46 5.36
N ASP A 19 -3.51 3.93 4.20
CA ASP A 19 -4.32 3.15 3.24
C ASP A 19 -3.56 1.93 2.69
N LEU A 20 -2.22 1.93 2.77
CA LEU A 20 -1.33 0.85 2.34
C LEU A 20 -0.73 0.05 3.50
N ALA A 21 -1.08 0.37 4.74
CA ALA A 21 -0.51 -0.28 5.92
C ALA A 21 -0.85 -1.78 5.93
N ALA A 22 0.14 -2.60 6.28
CA ALA A 22 0.00 -4.04 6.34
C ALA A 22 -1.10 -4.48 7.33
N GLY A 23 -1.74 -5.61 7.02
CA GLY A 23 -2.68 -6.28 7.88
C GLY A 23 -2.00 -7.11 8.99
N ASP A 24 -2.79 -8.01 9.59
CA ASP A 24 -2.35 -8.86 10.69
C ASP A 24 -2.16 -10.32 10.21
N PRO A 25 -0.92 -10.88 10.30
CA PRO A 25 -0.66 -12.28 9.98
C PRO A 25 -1.54 -13.28 10.76
N ALA A 26 -1.87 -12.99 12.03
CA ALA A 26 -2.69 -13.87 12.84
C ALA A 26 -4.13 -13.94 12.31
N GLU A 27 -4.67 -12.81 11.82
CA GLU A 27 -5.98 -12.77 11.18
C GLU A 27 -6.00 -13.58 9.88
N VAL A 28 -4.95 -13.48 9.06
CA VAL A 28 -4.81 -14.25 7.81
C VAL A 28 -4.78 -15.74 8.12
N LEU A 29 -3.90 -16.18 9.04
CA LEU A 29 -3.76 -17.59 9.40
C LEU A 29 -5.07 -18.17 9.94
N ALA A 30 -5.76 -17.45 10.83
CA ALA A 30 -7.05 -17.88 11.38
C ALA A 30 -8.12 -18.01 10.29
N ALA A 31 -8.15 -17.09 9.32
CA ALA A 31 -9.09 -17.12 8.20
C ALA A 31 -8.83 -18.30 7.25
N LEU A 32 -7.57 -18.56 6.89
CA LEU A 32 -7.18 -19.70 6.06
C LEU A 32 -7.49 -21.03 6.74
N THR A 33 -7.17 -21.16 8.03
CA THR A 33 -7.50 -22.33 8.84
C THR A 33 -9.00 -22.60 8.87
N THR A 34 -9.80 -21.54 9.03
CA THR A 34 -11.26 -21.63 9.01
C THR A 34 -11.79 -22.07 7.65
N LEU A 35 -11.25 -21.51 6.56
CA LEU A 35 -11.63 -21.86 5.20
C LEU A 35 -11.29 -23.32 4.88
N ALA A 36 -10.09 -23.76 5.21
CA ALA A 36 -9.63 -25.13 4.99
C ALA A 36 -10.51 -26.12 5.77
N SER A 37 -10.76 -25.84 7.05
CA SER A 37 -11.62 -26.66 7.91
C SER A 37 -13.05 -26.77 7.36
N ARG A 38 -13.66 -25.66 6.94
CA ARG A 38 -15.04 -25.65 6.45
C ARG A 38 -15.20 -26.36 5.10
N ARG A 39 -14.18 -26.34 4.25
CA ARG A 39 -14.21 -26.93 2.92
C ARG A 39 -13.54 -28.30 2.83
N GLY A 40 -12.99 -28.80 3.94
CA GLY A 40 -12.32 -30.10 4.00
C GLY A 40 -11.00 -30.13 3.22
N PHE A 41 -10.31 -29.00 3.10
CA PHE A 41 -8.99 -28.96 2.47
C PHE A 41 -7.89 -29.26 3.49
N PRO A 42 -6.84 -30.01 3.11
CA PRO A 42 -5.63 -30.06 3.91
C PRO A 42 -5.00 -28.66 3.93
N LEU A 43 -4.67 -28.18 5.12
CA LEU A 43 -3.86 -26.98 5.27
C LEU A 43 -2.39 -27.41 5.20
N PRO A 44 -1.55 -26.77 4.36
CA PRO A 44 -0.11 -26.99 4.40
C PRO A 44 0.41 -26.67 5.81
N ASP A 45 1.27 -27.51 6.36
CA ASP A 45 1.89 -27.32 7.70
C ASP A 45 3.38 -26.97 7.59
N ASP A 46 3.77 -26.37 6.46
CA ASP A 46 5.15 -26.10 6.08
C ASP A 46 5.38 -24.62 5.73
N LEU A 47 6.59 -24.34 5.23
CA LEU A 47 7.04 -23.02 4.78
C LEU A 47 6.08 -22.38 3.75
N ALA A 48 5.32 -23.18 2.98
CA ALA A 48 4.39 -22.62 1.99
C ALA A 48 3.27 -21.83 2.67
N LEU A 49 2.72 -22.33 3.78
CA LEU A 49 1.69 -21.60 4.54
C LEU A 49 2.26 -20.31 5.15
N GLU A 50 3.48 -20.36 5.67
CA GLU A 50 4.13 -19.18 6.26
C GLU A 50 4.31 -18.06 5.22
N LEU A 51 4.80 -18.41 4.03
CA LEU A 51 4.99 -17.45 2.93
C LEU A 51 3.65 -16.90 2.42
N ASP A 52 2.64 -17.76 2.30
CA ASP A 52 1.29 -17.33 1.91
C ASP A 52 0.72 -16.32 2.92
N VAL A 53 0.86 -16.60 4.22
CA VAL A 53 0.44 -15.70 5.29
C VAL A 53 1.21 -14.38 5.25
N GLU A 54 2.54 -14.42 5.09
CA GLU A 54 3.37 -13.22 4.99
C GLU A 54 2.94 -12.33 3.82
N VAL A 55 2.75 -12.91 2.64
CA VAL A 55 2.35 -12.16 1.44
C VAL A 55 0.97 -11.53 1.62
N MET A 56 0.00 -12.27 2.14
CA MET A 56 -1.37 -11.78 2.32
C MET A 56 -1.48 -10.76 3.46
N ALA A 57 -0.68 -10.92 4.53
CA ALA A 57 -0.59 -9.95 5.62
C ALA A 57 0.08 -8.64 5.17
N GLY A 58 0.92 -8.69 4.12
CA GLY A 58 1.48 -7.49 3.50
C GLY A 58 0.46 -6.60 2.79
N TRP A 59 -0.78 -7.06 2.59
CA TRP A 59 -1.84 -6.25 1.99
C TRP A 59 -2.60 -5.41 3.02
N PRO A 60 -3.22 -4.28 2.61
CA PRO A 60 -4.11 -3.53 3.47
C PRO A 60 -5.22 -4.40 4.03
N ARG A 61 -5.43 -4.33 5.34
CA ARG A 61 -6.38 -5.19 6.06
C ARG A 61 -7.77 -5.19 5.44
N ASP A 62 -8.25 -4.03 5.00
CA ASP A 62 -9.56 -3.88 4.36
C ASP A 62 -9.63 -4.58 3.00
N LEU A 63 -8.59 -4.46 2.18
CA LEU A 63 -8.47 -5.16 0.91
C LEU A 63 -8.35 -6.66 1.12
N TRP A 64 -7.53 -7.12 2.07
CA TRP A 64 -7.45 -8.53 2.42
C TRP A 64 -8.82 -9.12 2.76
N ARG A 65 -9.57 -8.47 3.68
CA ARG A 65 -10.93 -8.91 4.05
C ARG A 65 -11.88 -8.99 2.85
N ARG A 66 -11.77 -8.04 1.92
CA ARG A 66 -12.57 -8.04 0.69
C ARG A 66 -12.20 -9.22 -0.21
N ALA A 67 -10.91 -9.48 -0.41
CA ALA A 67 -10.44 -10.63 -1.18
C ALA A 67 -10.88 -11.96 -0.53
N PHE A 68 -10.73 -12.08 0.78
CA PHE A 68 -11.16 -13.26 1.52
C PHE A 68 -12.66 -13.51 1.36
N ARG A 69 -13.50 -12.48 1.49
CA ARG A 69 -14.95 -12.59 1.27
C ARG A 69 -15.28 -13.06 -0.15
N ALA A 70 -14.63 -12.50 -1.17
CA ALA A 70 -14.85 -12.89 -2.55
C ALA A 70 -14.49 -14.38 -2.78
N VAL A 71 -13.37 -14.85 -2.23
CA VAL A 71 -12.99 -16.27 -2.28
C VAL A 71 -13.98 -17.13 -1.50
N TRP A 72 -14.39 -16.69 -0.32
CA TRP A 72 -15.36 -17.40 0.52
C TRP A 72 -16.68 -17.65 -0.21
N GLU A 73 -17.15 -16.66 -0.99
CA GLU A 73 -18.43 -16.71 -1.69
C GLU A 73 -18.33 -17.43 -3.05
N GLN A 74 -17.24 -17.25 -3.79
CA GLN A 74 -17.20 -17.56 -5.23
C GLN A 74 -16.20 -18.66 -5.62
N PHE A 75 -15.27 -19.03 -4.74
CA PHE A 75 -14.23 -19.98 -5.10
C PHE A 75 -14.81 -21.40 -5.28
N ALA A 76 -14.58 -21.99 -6.45
CA ALA A 76 -15.23 -23.26 -6.86
C ALA A 76 -14.24 -24.39 -7.18
N TYR A 77 -12.93 -24.17 -7.02
CA TYR A 77 -11.93 -25.19 -7.33
C TYR A 77 -11.80 -26.23 -6.22
N ARG A 78 -11.31 -27.42 -6.57
CA ARG A 78 -11.10 -28.57 -5.66
C ARG A 78 -9.75 -28.54 -4.92
N ARG A 79 -9.17 -27.36 -4.73
CA ARG A 79 -7.91 -27.15 -4.01
C ARG A 79 -8.07 -26.02 -3.01
N LEU A 80 -7.14 -25.90 -2.06
CA LEU A 80 -7.05 -24.70 -1.23
C LEU A 80 -6.76 -23.49 -2.14
N PRO A 81 -7.42 -22.33 -1.96
CA PRO A 81 -7.09 -21.12 -2.69
C PRO A 81 -5.65 -20.69 -2.40
N GLU A 82 -4.96 -20.25 -3.44
CA GLU A 82 -3.59 -19.74 -3.37
C GLU A 82 -3.62 -18.22 -3.31
N VAL A 83 -2.50 -17.59 -2.96
CA VAL A 83 -2.35 -16.11 -2.94
C VAL A 83 -2.91 -15.43 -4.19
N ALA A 84 -2.70 -16.01 -5.38
CA ALA A 84 -3.20 -15.46 -6.64
C ALA A 84 -4.74 -15.40 -6.71
N ASP A 85 -5.43 -16.37 -6.11
CA ASP A 85 -6.91 -16.42 -6.08
C ASP A 85 -7.52 -15.31 -5.23
N PHE A 86 -6.79 -14.86 -4.19
CA PHE A 86 -7.16 -13.68 -3.41
C PHE A 86 -6.76 -12.40 -4.13
N ARG A 87 -5.51 -12.33 -4.62
CA ARG A 87 -4.94 -11.14 -5.26
C ARG A 87 -5.75 -10.66 -6.45
N ARG A 88 -6.30 -11.58 -7.27
CA ARG A 88 -7.16 -11.21 -8.42
C ARG A 88 -8.34 -10.31 -8.04
N HIS A 89 -8.82 -10.36 -6.80
CA HIS A 89 -9.95 -9.56 -6.32
C HIS A 89 -9.55 -8.17 -5.81
N ILE A 90 -8.25 -7.89 -5.66
CA ILE A 90 -7.73 -6.63 -5.07
C ILE A 90 -6.57 -6.01 -5.84
N ALA A 91 -6.14 -6.62 -6.94
CA ALA A 91 -4.98 -6.17 -7.70
C ALA A 91 -5.11 -4.72 -8.18
N GLU A 92 -6.29 -4.35 -8.72
CA GLU A 92 -6.53 -3.00 -9.22
C GLU A 92 -6.48 -1.96 -8.11
N ASP A 93 -7.17 -2.18 -6.99
CA ASP A 93 -7.17 -1.27 -5.84
C ASP A 93 -5.78 -1.11 -5.20
N LEU A 94 -5.00 -2.20 -5.13
CA LEU A 94 -3.62 -2.14 -4.65
C LEU A 94 -2.77 -1.23 -5.54
N GLU A 95 -2.83 -1.41 -6.86
CA GLU A 95 -2.10 -0.57 -7.80
C GLU A 95 -2.59 0.88 -7.79
N GLU A 96 -3.90 1.12 -7.65
CA GLU A 96 -4.45 2.47 -7.53
C GLU A 96 -3.92 3.18 -6.29
N ARG A 97 -3.94 2.52 -5.13
CA ARG A 97 -3.41 3.08 -3.87
C ARG A 97 -1.91 3.36 -3.97
N ARG A 98 -1.13 2.44 -4.55
CA ARG A 98 0.31 2.65 -4.74
C ARG A 98 0.59 3.81 -5.71
N ALA A 99 -0.09 3.83 -6.85
CA ALA A 99 0.06 4.91 -7.82
C ALA A 99 -0.37 6.27 -7.23
N ARG A 100 -1.37 6.30 -6.34
CA ARG A 100 -1.76 7.52 -5.61
C ARG A 100 -0.63 8.00 -4.70
N LEU A 101 -0.02 7.12 -3.92
CA LEU A 101 1.12 7.49 -3.06
C LEU A 101 2.30 8.00 -3.91
N ASP A 102 2.64 7.31 -5.00
CA ASP A 102 3.74 7.70 -5.90
C ASP A 102 3.53 9.08 -6.51
N ARG A 103 2.29 9.40 -6.91
CA ARG A 103 1.92 10.73 -7.41
C ARG A 103 2.11 11.82 -6.35
N LEU A 104 1.73 11.55 -5.11
CA LEU A 104 1.87 12.49 -4.00
C LEU A 104 3.35 12.71 -3.63
N ASP A 105 4.14 11.64 -3.56
CA ASP A 105 5.57 11.74 -3.30
C ASP A 105 6.32 12.46 -4.45
N SER A 106 5.92 12.21 -5.70
CA SER A 106 6.42 12.95 -6.86
C SER A 106 6.13 14.45 -6.76
N LEU A 107 4.93 14.82 -6.31
CA LEU A 107 4.57 16.23 -6.10
C LEU A 107 5.40 16.88 -4.98
N ARG A 108 5.62 16.14 -3.88
CA ARG A 108 6.47 16.59 -2.76
C ARG A 108 7.89 16.90 -3.23
N LEU A 109 8.50 16.00 -3.99
CA LEU A 109 9.87 16.18 -4.51
C LEU A 109 9.98 17.37 -5.48
N LYS A 110 8.98 17.58 -6.34
CA LYS A 110 8.92 18.75 -7.23
C LYS A 110 8.87 20.06 -6.44
N LEU A 111 8.07 20.11 -5.38
CA LEU A 111 7.96 21.27 -4.50
C LEU A 111 9.27 21.58 -3.77
N GLU A 112 9.91 20.55 -3.24
CA GLU A 112 11.21 20.65 -2.58
C GLU A 112 12.28 21.19 -3.54
N THR A 113 12.31 20.69 -4.78
CA THR A 113 13.20 21.18 -5.84
C THR A 113 12.99 22.67 -6.12
N VAL A 114 11.74 23.12 -6.24
CA VAL A 114 11.42 24.54 -6.47
C VAL A 114 11.85 25.41 -5.29
N ARG A 115 11.66 24.93 -4.05
CA ARG A 115 12.08 25.64 -2.83
C ARG A 115 13.59 25.82 -2.78
N LEU A 116 14.36 24.76 -3.00
CA LEU A 116 15.83 24.80 -2.99
C LEU A 116 16.39 25.74 -4.05
N LYS A 117 15.82 25.70 -5.27
CA LYS A 117 16.23 26.60 -6.35
C LYS A 117 16.06 28.08 -5.96
N ARG A 118 14.92 28.43 -5.34
CA ARG A 118 14.65 29.81 -4.88
C ARG A 118 15.65 30.25 -3.80
N GLN A 119 15.97 29.37 -2.85
CA GLN A 119 16.98 29.66 -1.82
C GLN A 119 18.34 29.94 -2.43
N TRP A 120 18.80 29.11 -3.37
CA TRP A 120 20.07 29.33 -4.07
C TRP A 120 20.08 30.64 -4.88
N ASP A 121 18.97 30.97 -5.56
CA ASP A 121 18.84 32.21 -6.32
C ASP A 121 18.87 33.45 -5.41
N GLU A 122 18.35 33.37 -4.18
CA GLU A 122 18.41 34.42 -3.17
C GLU A 122 19.82 34.56 -2.59
N GLU A 123 20.46 33.46 -2.22
CA GLU A 123 21.85 33.44 -1.74
C GLU A 123 22.84 33.97 -2.79
N ALA A 124 22.63 33.65 -4.07
CA ALA A 124 23.45 34.16 -5.17
C ALA A 124 23.28 35.68 -5.33
N ARG A 125 22.06 36.21 -5.18
CA ARG A 125 21.79 37.65 -5.22
C ARG A 125 22.40 38.38 -4.02
N GLY A 126 22.26 37.84 -2.81
CA GLY A 126 22.87 38.41 -1.60
C GLY A 126 24.40 38.49 -1.68
N ARG A 127 25.05 37.44 -2.19
CA ARG A 127 26.51 37.42 -2.40
C ARG A 127 27.00 38.45 -3.42
N ARG A 128 26.19 38.79 -4.43
CA ARG A 128 26.53 39.83 -5.42
C ARG A 128 26.33 41.23 -4.86
N ALA A 129 25.26 41.45 -4.09
CA ALA A 129 24.98 42.74 -3.45
C ALA A 129 25.99 43.12 -2.36
N GLY A 130 26.56 42.15 -1.63
CA GLY A 130 27.60 42.40 -0.63
C GLY A 130 29.04 42.57 -1.18
N ARG A 131 29.24 42.52 -2.50
CA ARG A 131 30.54 42.72 -3.16
C ARG A 131 30.61 44.02 -4.00
N SER A 132 29.55 44.83 -4.01
CA SER A 132 29.52 46.19 -4.57
C SER A 132 29.50 47.21 -3.43
#